data_AF-A0A7K1BDJ1-F1
#
_entry.id   AF-A0A7K1BDJ1-F1
#
_cell.length_a   1.000
_cell.length_b   1.000
_cell.length_c   1.000
_cell.angle_alpha   90.00
_cell.angle_beta   90.00
_cell.angle_gamma   90.00
#
_symmetry.space_group_name_H-M   'P 1'
#
loop_
_entity.id
_entity.type
_entity.pdbx_description
1 polymer ?
#
loop_
_entity_poly.entity_id
_entity_poly.type
_entity_poly.pdbx_seq_one_letter_code
_entity_poly.pdbx_strand_id
1 'polypeptide(L)'
;MIIQAPSAVIAGKLVGPTWVEISGDLIRSINSGVNSAPDQIIDGVLIPGFVDIHSHGGGGKYFSAQSPGEIHSVIETHRGHGTTSLMASLVSEPIETIKAQILRLKPFFENNQIVGIHLEGPYLAH
;
A
#
# COMPACT_ATOMS: atom_id res chain seq x y z
N MET A 1 -20.22 3.32 -4.82
CA MET A 1 -19.69 2.09 -5.46
C MET A 1 -19.95 0.92 -4.53
N ILE A 2 -20.47 -0.19 -5.04
CA ILE A 2 -20.77 -1.41 -4.29
C ILE A 2 -19.87 -2.52 -4.83
N ILE A 3 -18.98 -3.04 -3.98
CA ILE A 3 -18.14 -4.21 -4.27
C ILE A 3 -18.71 -5.41 -3.54
N GLN A 4 -18.86 -6.53 -4.22
CA GLN A 4 -19.34 -7.79 -3.64
C GLN A 4 -18.32 -8.91 -3.80
N ALA A 5 -18.18 -9.73 -2.76
CA ALA A 5 -17.30 -10.90 -2.74
C ALA A 5 -17.99 -12.13 -2.09
N PRO A 6 -17.61 -13.36 -2.47
CA PRO A 6 -18.05 -14.60 -1.81
C PRO A 6 -17.71 -14.66 -0.32
N SER A 7 -16.64 -13.99 0.10
CA SER A 7 -16.20 -13.91 1.50
C SER A 7 -15.36 -12.66 1.74
N ALA A 8 -15.24 -12.25 3.00
CA ALA A 8 -14.41 -11.11 3.40
C ALA A 8 -13.75 -11.33 4.77
N VAL A 9 -12.65 -10.62 5.04
CA VAL A 9 -12.05 -10.55 6.38
C VAL A 9 -12.50 -9.27 7.07
N ILE A 10 -13.37 -9.41 8.07
CA ILE A 10 -13.92 -8.29 8.85
C ILE A 10 -13.55 -8.47 10.32
N ALA A 11 -12.92 -7.46 10.92
CA ALA A 11 -12.45 -7.49 12.32
C ALA A 11 -11.63 -8.77 12.64
N GLY A 12 -10.75 -9.18 11.71
CA GLY A 12 -9.87 -10.33 11.86
C GLY A 12 -10.54 -11.70 11.68
N LYS A 13 -11.78 -11.76 11.19
CA LYS A 13 -12.52 -13.01 10.97
C LYS A 13 -12.94 -13.15 9.52
N LEU A 14 -12.79 -14.36 8.97
CA LEU A 14 -13.39 -14.72 7.69
C LEU A 14 -14.91 -14.84 7.86
N VAL A 15 -15.65 -14.06 7.09
CA VAL A 15 -17.11 -14.09 7.02
C VAL A 15 -17.55 -14.53 5.62
N GLY A 16 -18.79 -15.01 5.52
CA GLY A 16 -19.39 -15.46 4.26
C GLY A 16 -19.68 -14.31 3.28
N PRO A 17 -20.62 -14.50 2.35
CA PRO A 17 -20.94 -13.51 1.32
C PRO A 17 -21.10 -12.12 1.91
N THR A 18 -20.40 -11.16 1.32
CA THR A 18 -20.31 -9.80 1.84
C THR A 18 -20.29 -8.81 0.68
N TRP A 19 -20.93 -7.68 0.87
CA TRP A 19 -20.77 -6.52 -0.01
C TRP A 19 -20.47 -5.27 0.80
N VAL A 20 -19.64 -4.40 0.21
CA VAL A 20 -19.13 -3.18 0.81
C VAL A 20 -19.59 -1.99 -0.03
N GLU A 21 -20.19 -1.01 0.62
CA GLU A 21 -20.53 0.27 0.03
C GLU A 21 -19.40 1.26 0.26
N ILE A 22 -18.93 1.88 -0.81
CA ILE A 22 -17.86 2.88 -0.81
C ILE A 22 -18.42 4.18 -1.35
N SER A 23 -18.15 5.27 -0.63
CA SER A 23 -18.51 6.63 -1.00
C SER A 23 -17.29 7.52 -0.89
N GLY A 24 -16.79 8.01 -2.03
CA GLY A 24 -15.50 8.71 -2.07
C GLY A 24 -14.36 7.77 -1.70
N ASP A 25 -13.54 8.17 -0.74
CA ASP A 25 -12.38 7.46 -0.18
C ASP A 25 -12.70 6.62 1.07
N LEU A 26 -13.99 6.53 1.45
CA LEU A 26 -14.42 5.87 2.68
C LEU A 26 -15.33 4.67 2.41
N ILE A 27 -15.14 3.63 3.24
CA ILE A 27 -16.11 2.56 3.39
C ILE A 27 -17.31 3.12 4.17
N ARG A 28 -18.48 3.11 3.55
CA ARG A 28 -19.74 3.62 4.11
C ARG A 28 -20.47 2.56 4.93
N SER A 29 -20.54 1.34 4.41
CA SER A 29 -21.20 0.21 5.07
C SER A 29 -20.59 -1.12 4.63
N ILE A 30 -20.68 -2.12 5.51
CA ILE A 30 -20.24 -3.50 5.26
C ILE A 30 -21.44 -4.37 5.61
N ASN A 31 -21.90 -5.18 4.67
CA ASN A 31 -23.17 -5.88 4.76
C ASN A 31 -23.00 -7.35 4.38
N SER A 32 -23.66 -8.24 5.11
CA SER A 32 -23.67 -9.67 4.79
C SER A 32 -24.66 -10.00 3.65
N GLY A 33 -24.40 -11.10 2.97
CA GLY A 33 -25.22 -11.60 1.87
C GLY A 33 -24.79 -11.07 0.51
N VAL A 34 -25.77 -11.00 -0.39
CA VAL A 34 -25.61 -10.59 -1.79
C VAL A 34 -26.46 -9.36 -2.03
N ASN A 35 -25.88 -8.34 -2.64
CA ASN A 35 -26.60 -7.18 -3.13
C ASN A 35 -27.26 -7.50 -4.48
N SER A 36 -28.46 -6.98 -4.73
CA SER A 36 -29.19 -7.20 -5.98
C SER A 36 -28.62 -6.46 -7.19
N ALA A 37 -27.81 -5.44 -6.97
CA ALA A 37 -27.22 -4.60 -8.02
C ALA A 37 -25.82 -4.10 -7.61
N PRO A 38 -24.80 -4.98 -7.49
CA PRO A 38 -23.43 -4.56 -7.21
C PRO A 38 -22.81 -3.87 -8.44
N ASP A 39 -21.98 -2.85 -8.19
CA ASP A 39 -21.20 -2.21 -9.26
C ASP A 39 -20.04 -3.11 -9.71
N GLN A 40 -19.49 -3.91 -8.78
CA GLN A 40 -18.39 -4.82 -9.04
C GLN A 40 -18.54 -6.12 -8.25
N ILE A 41 -18.26 -7.24 -8.90
CA ILE A 41 -18.18 -8.56 -8.27
C ILE A 41 -16.73 -9.03 -8.39
N ILE A 42 -16.13 -9.35 -7.25
CA ILE A 42 -14.77 -9.90 -7.19
C ILE A 42 -14.83 -11.36 -6.75
N ASP A 43 -13.97 -12.18 -7.35
CA ASP A 43 -13.79 -13.56 -6.93
C ASP A 43 -12.92 -13.62 -5.67
N GLY A 44 -13.09 -14.68 -4.87
CA GLY A 44 -12.25 -14.95 -3.70
C GLY A 44 -12.65 -14.20 -2.42
N VAL A 45 -11.66 -13.67 -1.73
CA VAL A 45 -11.79 -13.06 -0.40
C VAL A 45 -11.45 -11.58 -0.45
N LEU A 46 -12.40 -10.72 -0.06
CA LEU A 46 -12.11 -9.31 0.14
C LEU A 46 -11.38 -9.11 1.47
N ILE A 47 -10.18 -8.53 1.44
CA ILE A 47 -9.39 -8.22 2.64
C ILE A 47 -9.04 -6.73 2.67
N PRO A 48 -8.73 -6.15 3.85
CA PRO A 48 -8.08 -4.85 3.91
C PRO A 48 -6.80 -4.85 3.08
N GLY A 49 -6.53 -3.77 2.35
CA GLY A 49 -5.28 -3.62 1.60
C GLY A 49 -4.06 -3.72 2.52
N PHE A 50 -2.97 -4.28 2.01
CA PHE A 50 -1.78 -4.50 2.82
C PHE A 50 -1.12 -3.18 3.21
N VAL A 51 -0.54 -3.18 4.41
CA VAL A 51 0.29 -2.10 4.93
C VAL A 51 1.72 -2.63 5.03
N ASP A 52 2.56 -2.22 4.08
CA ASP A 52 3.97 -2.58 4.06
C ASP A 52 4.78 -1.48 4.75
N ILE A 53 5.25 -1.77 5.96
CA ILE A 53 6.00 -0.84 6.80
C ILE A 53 7.51 -0.90 6.56
N HIS A 54 8.01 -1.89 5.81
CA HIS A 54 9.43 -2.08 5.57
C HIS A 54 9.68 -2.76 4.22
N SER A 55 9.99 -1.95 3.22
CA SER A 55 10.47 -2.44 1.93
C SER A 55 11.49 -1.50 1.30
N HIS A 56 12.56 -2.06 0.74
CA HIS A 56 13.61 -1.30 0.05
C HIS A 56 13.33 -1.07 -1.43
N GLY A 57 12.38 -1.81 -2.00
CA GLY A 57 12.20 -1.90 -3.44
C GLY A 57 11.07 -2.83 -3.86
N GLY A 58 11.01 -3.09 -5.16
CA GLY A 58 9.96 -3.89 -5.80
C GLY A 58 10.13 -3.86 -7.31
N GLY A 59 9.78 -4.96 -7.99
CA GLY A 59 9.83 -5.01 -9.46
C GLY A 59 11.23 -4.83 -10.04
N GLY A 60 12.27 -5.20 -9.29
CA GLY A 60 13.68 -5.04 -9.69
C GLY A 60 14.24 -3.62 -9.53
N LYS A 61 13.51 -2.71 -8.87
CA LYS A 61 13.90 -1.32 -8.60
C LYS A 61 13.92 -1.04 -7.09
N TYR A 62 14.49 0.10 -6.69
CA TYR A 62 14.73 0.47 -5.29
C TYR A 62 14.26 1.89 -4.98
N PHE A 63 13.88 2.14 -3.73
CA PHE A 63 13.55 3.50 -3.25
C PHE A 63 14.76 4.43 -3.17
N SER A 64 15.97 3.89 -3.08
CA SER A 64 17.22 4.65 -3.12
C SER A 64 17.60 5.14 -4.51
N ALA A 65 16.87 4.74 -5.56
CA ALA A 65 17.13 5.09 -6.95
C ALA A 65 17.24 6.61 -7.17
N GLN A 66 18.00 6.98 -8.20
CA GLN A 66 18.15 8.39 -8.61
C GLN A 66 16.98 8.86 -9.48
N SER A 67 16.35 7.94 -10.20
CA SER A 67 15.25 8.23 -11.12
C SER A 67 13.89 8.21 -10.39
N PRO A 68 13.09 9.30 -10.46
CA PRO A 68 11.71 9.28 -9.98
C PRO A 68 10.85 8.20 -10.66
N GLY A 69 11.12 7.89 -11.93
CA GLY A 69 10.39 6.84 -12.66
C GLY A 69 10.64 5.44 -12.10
N GLU A 70 11.86 5.17 -11.61
CA GLU A 70 12.17 3.90 -10.95
C GLU A 70 11.49 3.80 -9.59
N ILE A 71 11.48 4.88 -8.80
CA ILE A 71 10.75 4.95 -7.53
C ILE A 71 9.26 4.73 -7.76
N HIS A 72 8.68 5.38 -8.77
CA HIS A 72 7.27 5.19 -9.13
C HIS A 72 6.97 3.73 -9.51
N SER A 73 7.88 3.09 -10.26
CA SER A 73 7.74 1.67 -10.64
C SER A 73 7.73 0.73 -9.43
N VAL A 74 8.49 1.04 -8.37
CA VAL A 74 8.42 0.29 -7.10
C VAL A 74 7.02 0.40 -6.50
N ILE A 75 6.48 1.62 -6.40
CA ILE A 75 5.17 1.89 -5.80
C ILE A 75 4.06 1.16 -6.56
N GLU A 76 4.06 1.25 -7.89
CA GLU A 76 3.05 0.58 -8.72
C GLU A 76 3.18 -0.95 -8.65
N THR A 77 4.39 -1.48 -8.51
CA THR A 77 4.57 -2.92 -8.28
C THR A 77 3.88 -3.36 -7.00
N HIS A 78 4.09 -2.65 -5.89
CA HIS A 78 3.46 -2.95 -4.60
C HIS A 78 1.93 -2.82 -4.67
N ARG A 79 1.43 -1.74 -5.29
CA ARG A 79 -0.02 -1.55 -5.51
C ARG A 79 -0.64 -2.66 -6.33
N GLY A 80 0.03 -3.09 -7.40
CA GLY A 80 -0.41 -4.20 -8.24
C GLY A 80 -0.50 -5.55 -7.51
N HIS A 81 0.12 -5.69 -6.34
CA HIS A 81 0.08 -6.89 -5.50
C HIS A 81 -0.72 -6.72 -4.20
N GLY A 82 -1.50 -5.64 -4.09
CA GLY A 82 -2.45 -5.44 -2.99
C GLY A 82 -1.96 -4.56 -1.84
N THR A 83 -0.75 -4.00 -1.90
CA THR A 83 -0.26 -3.03 -0.92
C THR A 83 -0.87 -1.65 -1.18
N THR A 84 -1.66 -1.16 -0.22
CA THR A 84 -2.34 0.14 -0.32
C THR A 84 -1.68 1.22 0.54
N SER A 85 -0.82 0.83 1.49
CA SER A 85 -0.03 1.75 2.31
C SER A 85 1.41 1.25 2.36
N LEU A 86 2.36 2.09 1.98
CA LEU A 86 3.75 1.69 1.74
C LEU A 86 4.72 2.69 2.36
N MET A 87 5.63 2.22 3.21
CA MET A 87 6.75 2.99 3.74
C MET A 87 8.02 2.67 2.95
N ALA A 88 8.62 3.71 2.35
CA ALA A 88 9.87 3.57 1.59
C ALA A 88 11.05 3.41 2.56
N SER A 89 11.73 2.26 2.53
CA SER A 89 12.85 2.00 3.44
C SER A 89 14.20 2.36 2.82
N LEU A 90 14.98 3.17 3.53
CA LEU A 90 16.36 3.53 3.19
C LEU A 90 17.32 2.84 4.16
N VAL A 91 18.38 2.25 3.63
CA VAL A 91 19.42 1.57 4.43
C VAL A 91 20.50 2.56 4.88
N SER A 92 21.41 2.06 5.72
CA SER A 92 22.58 2.78 6.19
C SER A 92 23.46 3.25 5.03
N GLU A 93 23.71 4.56 4.98
CA GLU A 93 24.53 5.28 3.99
C GLU A 93 25.14 6.52 4.68
N PRO A 94 26.12 7.24 4.08
CA PRO A 94 26.55 8.54 4.58
C PRO A 94 25.35 9.50 4.76
N ILE A 95 25.37 10.31 5.82
CA ILE A 95 24.25 11.18 6.19
C ILE A 95 23.77 12.07 5.03
N GLU A 96 24.69 12.63 4.26
CA GLU A 96 24.33 13.47 3.10
C GLU A 96 23.66 12.67 1.97
N THR A 97 24.03 11.40 1.80
CA THR A 97 23.37 10.48 0.85
C THR A 97 21.93 10.19 1.30
N ILE A 98 21.71 9.91 2.58
CA ILE A 98 20.36 9.67 3.14
C ILE A 98 19.49 10.92 2.99
N LYS A 99 20.02 12.12 3.30
CA LYS A 99 19.30 13.38 3.08
C LYS A 99 18.87 13.55 1.63
N ALA A 100 19.77 13.27 0.69
CA ALA A 100 19.46 13.35 -0.74
C ALA A 100 18.38 12.33 -1.16
N GLN A 101 18.42 11.11 -0.61
CA GLN A 101 17.39 10.09 -0.84
C GLN A 101 16.03 10.53 -0.28
N ILE A 102 15.98 11.07 0.95
CA ILE A 102 14.75 11.61 1.56
C ILE A 102 14.13 12.70 0.67
N LEU A 103 14.94 13.63 0.18
CA LEU A 103 14.46 14.70 -0.71
C LEU A 103 13.88 14.15 -2.03
N ARG A 104 14.42 13.05 -2.56
CA ARG A 104 13.85 12.39 -3.75
C ARG A 104 12.52 11.67 -3.45
N LEU A 105 12.32 11.17 -2.24
CA LEU A 105 11.08 10.50 -1.83
C LEU A 105 9.96 11.48 -1.43
N LYS A 106 10.30 12.71 -1.03
CA LYS A 106 9.36 13.73 -0.58
C LYS A 106 8.15 13.94 -1.52
N PRO A 107 8.31 14.08 -2.86
CA PRO A 107 7.16 14.27 -3.75
C PRO A 107 6.17 13.11 -3.73
N PHE A 108 6.64 11.87 -3.53
CA PHE A 108 5.79 10.69 -3.46
C PHE A 108 4.97 10.67 -2.17
N PHE A 109 5.54 11.18 -1.07
CA PHE A 109 4.80 11.37 0.17
C PHE A 109 3.75 12.48 0.04
N GLU A 110 4.12 13.65 -0.51
CA GLU A 110 3.20 14.78 -0.70
C GLU A 110 2.02 14.43 -1.63
N ASN A 111 2.23 13.50 -2.57
CA ASN A 111 1.19 13.00 -3.47
C ASN A 111 0.45 11.75 -2.94
N ASN A 112 0.60 11.41 -1.65
CA ASN A 112 -0.03 10.23 -1.02
C ASN A 112 0.28 8.89 -1.73
N GLN A 113 1.45 8.78 -2.37
CA GLN A 113 1.87 7.54 -3.02
C GLN A 113 2.61 6.59 -2.08
N ILE A 114 3.28 7.15 -1.07
CA ILE A 114 3.86 6.44 0.07
C ILE A 114 3.34 7.12 1.34
N VAL A 115 3.25 6.37 2.44
CA VAL A 115 2.76 6.90 3.73
C VAL A 115 3.88 7.41 4.63
N GLY A 116 5.14 7.17 4.25
CA GLY A 116 6.30 7.65 4.99
C GLY A 116 7.62 7.05 4.52
N ILE A 117 8.68 7.35 5.27
CA ILE A 117 10.03 6.84 5.06
C ILE A 117 10.45 6.09 6.33
N HIS A 118 10.93 4.86 6.16
CA HIS A 118 11.56 4.07 7.21
C HIS A 118 13.08 4.18 7.05
N LEU A 119 13.78 4.62 8.10
CA LEU A 119 15.25 4.71 8.11
C LEU A 119 15.82 3.49 8.83
N GLU A 120 16.27 2.50 8.07
CA GLU A 120 16.95 1.32 8.59
C GLU A 120 18.46 1.62 8.77
N GLY A 121 18.74 2.44 9.77
CA GLY A 121 20.06 2.97 10.09
C GLY A 121 20.21 4.48 9.81
N PRO A 122 21.42 5.05 9.91
CA PRO A 122 22.70 4.37 10.10
C PRO A 122 23.07 4.08 11.57
N TYR A 123 22.22 4.44 12.53
CA TYR A 123 22.46 4.21 13.95
C TYR A 123 22.17 2.76 14.38
N LEU A 124 22.81 1.81 13.71
CA LEU A 124 22.75 0.38 14.01
C LEU A 124 23.94 -0.02 14.89
N ALA A 125 23.79 -1.10 15.66
CA ALA A 125 24.89 -1.74 16.40
C ALA A 125 25.00 -3.18 15.91
N HIS A 126 26.19 -3.56 15.43
CA HIS A 126 26.55 -4.91 15.01
C HIS A 126 27.17 -5.71 16.15
#